data_AF-A0A365N5G5-F1
#
_entry.id   AF-A0A365N5G5-F1
#
_cell.length_a   1.000
_cell.length_b   1.000
_cell.length_c   1.000
_cell.angle_alpha   90.00
_cell.angle_beta   90.00
_cell.angle_gamma   90.00
#
_symmetry.space_group_name_H-M   'P 1'
#
loop_
_entity.id
_entity.type
_entity.pdbx_description
1 polymer ?
#
loop_
_entity_poly.entity_id
_entity_poly.type
_entity_poly.pdbx_seq_one_letter_code
_entity_poly.pdbx_strand_id
1 'polypeptide(L)'
;MSQSIDPNDQAAKEAGAARLLDLAFHRWQTHSPIPMPEYPVHQFSESALQVGHFKEDVPSDPPSTNPNPNREKGAKAYLRVERDMSQAGFRWCDAEGKPVDKNYIQITEGLDIGLLKEDLADMYNIHERRLVAKWNEDVRVATLRRAIQRFEAAGPSEVASVRNEDYL
;
A
#
# COMPACT_ATOMS: atom_id res chain seq x y z
N MET A 1 -21.83 33.46 -17.68
CA MET A 1 -22.30 33.15 -16.32
C MET A 1 -21.08 32.73 -15.52
N SER A 2 -20.55 33.61 -14.66
CA SER A 2 -19.40 33.30 -13.83
C SER A 2 -19.85 32.41 -12.69
N GLN A 3 -19.37 31.17 -12.63
CA GLN A 3 -19.58 30.31 -11.47
C GLN A 3 -18.89 30.99 -10.28
N SER A 4 -19.66 31.41 -9.27
CA SER A 4 -19.09 31.88 -8.01
C SER A 4 -18.40 30.69 -7.35
N ILE A 5 -17.08 30.69 -7.37
CA ILE A 5 -16.29 29.71 -6.63
C ILE A 5 -16.52 30.01 -5.15
N ASP A 6 -16.96 29.00 -4.39
CA ASP A 6 -17.12 29.12 -2.95
C ASP A 6 -15.77 29.55 -2.34
N PRO A 7 -15.71 30.65 -1.57
CA PRO A 7 -14.46 31.11 -0.96
C PRO A 7 -13.80 30.05 -0.05
N ASN A 8 -14.57 29.12 0.52
CA ASN A 8 -14.02 27.99 1.27
C ASN A 8 -13.33 26.96 0.37
N ASP A 9 -13.86 26.74 -0.85
CA ASP A 9 -13.23 25.85 -1.84
C ASP A 9 -11.93 26.46 -2.38
N GLN A 10 -11.86 27.77 -2.52
CA GLN A 10 -10.65 28.47 -2.96
C GLN A 10 -9.53 28.39 -1.90
N ALA A 11 -9.85 28.67 -0.64
CA ALA A 11 -8.89 28.58 0.46
C ALA A 11 -8.34 27.15 0.64
N ALA A 12 -9.20 26.13 0.50
CA ALA A 12 -8.78 24.73 0.56
C ALA A 12 -7.83 24.34 -0.59
N LYS A 13 -8.08 24.85 -1.81
CA LYS A 13 -7.20 24.63 -2.97
C LYS A 13 -5.83 25.28 -2.78
N GLU A 14 -5.80 26.51 -2.28
CA GLU A 14 -4.55 27.24 -2.03
C GLU A 14 -3.71 26.58 -0.94
N ALA A 15 -4.33 26.16 0.17
CA ALA A 15 -3.66 25.40 1.22
C ALA A 15 -3.10 24.06 0.70
N GLY A 16 -3.85 23.37 -0.17
CA GLY A 16 -3.41 22.14 -0.83
C GLY A 16 -2.20 22.35 -1.74
N ALA A 17 -2.19 23.46 -2.51
CA ALA A 17 -1.09 23.81 -3.41
C ALA A 17 0.19 24.16 -2.63
N ALA A 18 0.07 24.96 -1.56
CA ALA A 18 1.22 25.30 -0.70
C ALA A 18 1.85 24.05 -0.08
N ARG A 19 1.02 23.16 0.48
CA ARG A 19 1.50 21.88 1.05
C ARG A 19 2.22 21.02 0.00
N LEU A 20 1.70 20.93 -1.23
CA LEU A 20 2.32 20.15 -2.29
C LEU A 20 3.69 20.73 -2.69
N LEU A 21 3.82 22.06 -2.74
CA LEU A 21 5.08 22.73 -3.04
C LEU A 21 6.12 22.46 -1.95
N ASP A 22 5.73 22.56 -0.67
CA ASP A 22 6.60 22.23 0.47
C ASP A 22 7.10 20.78 0.40
N LEU A 23 6.21 19.84 0.09
CA LEU A 23 6.56 18.42 -0.09
C LEU A 23 7.50 18.21 -1.28
N ALA A 24 7.31 18.94 -2.39
CA ALA A 24 8.18 18.83 -3.56
C ALA A 24 9.63 19.20 -3.24
N PHE A 25 9.85 20.26 -2.45
CA PHE A 25 11.19 20.67 -2.03
C PHE A 25 11.70 19.96 -0.76
N HIS A 26 10.85 19.18 -0.08
CA HIS A 26 11.27 18.44 1.10
C HIS A 26 12.35 17.41 0.74
N ARG A 27 13.57 17.62 1.26
CA ARG A 27 14.75 16.75 1.08
C ARG A 27 15.08 16.44 -0.39
N TRP A 28 14.75 17.35 -1.30
CA TRP A 28 15.08 17.25 -2.72
C TRP A 28 15.52 18.61 -3.24
N GLN A 29 16.48 18.60 -4.15
CA GLN A 29 17.00 19.78 -4.82
C GLN A 29 16.84 19.62 -6.33
N THR A 30 16.71 20.73 -7.03
CA THR A 30 16.30 20.73 -8.43
C THR A 30 17.28 20.01 -9.36
N HIS A 31 18.59 20.06 -9.06
CA HIS A 31 19.63 19.34 -9.80
C HIS A 31 19.79 17.86 -9.39
N SER A 32 19.04 17.39 -8.38
CA SER A 32 19.09 15.98 -7.95
C SER A 32 18.14 15.12 -8.79
N PRO A 33 18.46 13.84 -9.05
CA PRO A 33 17.53 12.91 -9.66
C PRO A 33 16.19 12.89 -8.92
N ILE A 34 15.08 12.77 -9.67
CA ILE A 34 13.74 12.70 -9.09
C ILE A 34 13.51 11.26 -8.61
N PRO A 35 13.27 11.03 -7.30
CA PRO A 35 12.84 9.73 -6.82
C PRO A 35 11.48 9.40 -7.42
N MET A 36 11.41 8.32 -8.19
CA MET A 36 10.15 7.83 -8.71
C MET A 36 9.38 7.12 -7.60
N PRO A 37 8.05 7.32 -7.51
CA PRO A 37 7.24 6.58 -6.55
C PRO A 37 7.37 5.07 -6.79
N GLU A 38 7.48 4.30 -5.71
CA GLU A 38 7.44 2.84 -5.74
C GLU A 38 6.09 2.33 -5.25
N TYR A 39 5.55 1.31 -5.93
CA TYR A 39 4.26 0.75 -5.55
C TYR A 39 4.34 0.29 -4.10
N PRO A 40 3.42 0.73 -3.24
CA PRO A 40 3.47 0.37 -1.83
C PRO A 40 3.31 -1.15 -1.67
N VAL A 41 4.20 -1.75 -0.90
CA VAL A 41 4.15 -3.18 -0.57
C VAL A 41 3.38 -3.34 0.74
N HIS A 42 2.28 -4.10 0.71
CA HIS A 42 1.55 -4.45 1.93
C HIS A 42 2.44 -5.23 2.89
N GLN A 43 2.44 -4.81 4.15
CA GLN A 43 3.06 -5.59 5.20
C GLN A 43 2.16 -6.78 5.57
N PHE A 44 2.77 -7.87 6.05
CA PHE A 44 2.03 -9.05 6.47
C PHE A 44 0.99 -8.72 7.56
N SER A 45 1.36 -7.88 8.53
CA SER A 45 0.49 -7.38 9.59
C SER A 45 -0.71 -6.57 9.11
N GLU A 46 -0.65 -5.98 7.92
CA GLU A 46 -1.73 -5.18 7.33
C GLU A 46 -2.75 -6.03 6.56
N SER A 47 -2.46 -7.32 6.40
CA SER A 47 -3.31 -8.25 5.63
C SER A 47 -3.57 -9.57 6.32
N ALA A 48 -3.01 -9.83 7.51
CA ALA A 48 -3.12 -11.11 8.20
C ALA A 48 -3.45 -10.98 9.70
N LEU A 49 -4.29 -11.89 10.20
CA LEU A 49 -4.61 -12.05 11.61
C LEU A 49 -4.21 -13.44 12.10
N GLN A 50 -3.70 -13.52 13.33
CA GLN A 50 -3.45 -14.80 13.98
C GLN A 50 -4.79 -15.43 14.37
N VAL A 51 -5.02 -16.68 13.95
CA VAL A 51 -6.31 -17.39 14.10
C VAL A 51 -6.18 -18.68 14.91
N GLY A 52 -4.97 -19.12 15.19
CA GLY A 52 -4.73 -20.35 15.95
C GLY A 52 -3.29 -20.82 15.88
N HIS A 53 -3.12 -22.13 15.93
CA HIS A 53 -1.84 -22.81 15.86
C HIS A 53 -1.93 -24.09 15.03
N PHE A 54 -0.80 -24.61 14.57
CA PHE A 54 -0.77 -25.90 13.88
C PHE A 54 -0.92 -27.06 14.85
N LYS A 55 -1.81 -28.01 14.54
CA LYS A 55 -2.09 -29.19 15.39
C LYS A 55 -1.04 -30.30 15.24
N GLU A 56 -0.28 -30.27 14.14
CA GLU A 56 0.78 -31.20 13.76
C GLU A 56 1.78 -30.48 12.84
N ASP A 57 2.90 -31.11 12.53
CA ASP A 57 3.92 -30.53 11.65
C ASP A 57 3.39 -30.44 10.22
N VAL A 58 3.48 -29.24 9.63
CA VAL A 58 3.03 -29.01 8.25
C VAL A 58 4.13 -29.48 7.29
N PRO A 59 3.82 -30.40 6.35
CA PRO A 59 4.79 -30.87 5.39
C PRO A 59 5.33 -29.71 4.53
N SER A 60 6.62 -29.77 4.24
CA SER A 60 7.27 -28.85 3.29
C SER A 60 7.14 -29.39 1.88
N ASP A 61 6.80 -28.52 0.92
CA ASP A 61 6.84 -28.82 -0.51
C ASP A 61 7.75 -27.80 -1.22
N PRO A 62 8.93 -28.23 -1.75
CA PRO A 62 9.45 -29.58 -1.76
C PRO A 62 9.85 -30.10 -0.36
N PRO A 63 9.93 -31.43 -0.15
CA PRO A 63 10.36 -32.00 1.12
C PRO A 63 11.74 -31.47 1.51
N SER A 64 11.81 -30.80 2.66
CA SER A 64 13.04 -30.27 3.24
C SER A 64 13.43 -31.11 4.45
N THR A 65 14.71 -31.44 4.56
CA THR A 65 15.28 -32.07 5.76
C THR A 65 15.54 -31.06 6.88
N ASN A 66 15.52 -29.76 6.58
CA ASN A 66 15.61 -28.71 7.59
C ASN A 66 14.21 -28.43 8.14
N PRO A 67 13.98 -28.59 9.45
CA PRO A 67 12.71 -28.24 10.07
C PRO A 67 12.46 -26.73 9.91
N ASN A 68 11.23 -26.38 9.57
CA ASN A 68 10.79 -24.99 9.51
C ASN A 68 10.02 -24.69 10.81
N PRO A 69 10.59 -23.91 11.75
CA PRO A 69 9.95 -23.61 13.03
C PRO A 69 8.58 -22.94 12.88
N ASN A 70 8.33 -22.25 11.77
CA ASN A 70 7.05 -21.61 11.48
C ASN A 70 5.96 -22.60 11.05
N ARG A 71 6.30 -23.87 10.84
CA ARG A 71 5.42 -24.96 10.38
C ARG A 71 5.40 -26.16 11.32
N GLU A 72 6.08 -26.08 12.46
CA GLU A 72 6.03 -27.12 13.50
C GLU A 72 4.70 -27.09 14.24
N LYS A 73 4.35 -28.22 14.85
CA LYS A 73 3.22 -28.33 15.77
C LYS A 73 3.30 -27.24 16.86
N GLY A 74 2.21 -26.53 17.05
CA GLY A 74 2.08 -25.43 18.00
C GLY A 74 2.53 -24.06 17.46
N ALA A 75 3.17 -24.00 16.28
CA ALA A 75 3.49 -22.73 15.65
C ALA A 75 2.22 -21.99 15.22
N LYS A 76 2.32 -20.65 15.13
CA LYS A 76 1.18 -19.76 14.89
C LYS A 76 0.65 -19.91 13.48
N ALA A 77 -0.67 -19.99 13.36
CA ALA A 77 -1.38 -19.99 12.10
C ALA A 77 -2.13 -18.68 11.89
N TYR A 78 -2.17 -18.22 10.64
CA TYR A 78 -2.74 -16.94 10.26
C TYR A 78 -3.77 -17.10 9.15
N LEU A 79 -4.76 -16.19 9.14
CA LEU A 79 -5.66 -15.97 8.02
C LEU A 79 -5.29 -14.64 7.37
N ARG A 80 -5.07 -14.65 6.06
CA ARG A 80 -4.62 -13.48 5.30
C ARG A 80 -5.58 -13.15 4.17
N VAL A 81 -5.80 -11.86 3.90
CA VAL A 81 -6.43 -11.40 2.66
C VAL A 81 -5.42 -11.56 1.52
N GLU A 82 -5.82 -12.30 0.50
CA GLU A 82 -5.08 -12.42 -0.73
C GLU A 82 -5.86 -11.74 -1.84
N ARG A 83 -5.18 -10.85 -2.55
CA ARG A 83 -5.72 -10.16 -3.70
C ARG A 83 -4.69 -10.22 -4.83
N ASP A 84 -5.05 -10.92 -5.89
CA ASP A 84 -4.35 -10.84 -7.17
C ASP A 84 -5.25 -10.13 -8.20
N MET A 85 -4.76 -9.95 -9.43
CA MET A 85 -5.49 -9.24 -10.48
C MET A 85 -6.82 -9.93 -10.89
N SER A 86 -7.04 -11.18 -10.50
CA SER A 86 -8.14 -12.03 -10.91
C SER A 86 -9.00 -12.58 -9.77
N GLN A 87 -8.47 -12.61 -8.54
CA GLN A 87 -9.08 -13.24 -7.38
C GLN A 87 -8.83 -12.41 -6.12
N ALA A 88 -9.90 -12.22 -5.36
CA ALA A 88 -9.84 -11.74 -3.99
C ALA A 88 -10.37 -12.84 -3.09
N GLY A 89 -9.68 -13.12 -2.00
CA GLY A 89 -10.07 -14.18 -1.09
C GLY A 89 -9.28 -14.18 0.21
N PHE A 90 -9.45 -15.26 0.95
CA PHE A 90 -8.78 -15.49 2.22
C PHE A 90 -7.96 -16.75 2.12
N ARG A 91 -6.71 -16.68 2.57
CA ARG A 91 -5.75 -17.78 2.56
C ARG A 91 -5.20 -18.03 3.95
N TRP A 92 -5.16 -19.30 4.33
CA TRP A 92 -4.47 -19.72 5.54
C TRP A 92 -2.97 -19.78 5.28
N CYS A 93 -2.19 -19.29 6.23
CA CYS A 93 -0.74 -19.21 6.08
C CYS A 93 0.01 -19.36 7.39
N ASP A 94 1.31 -19.64 7.27
CA ASP A 94 2.26 -19.59 8.37
C ASP A 94 2.72 -18.14 8.65
N ALA A 95 3.64 -17.97 9.61
CA ALA A 95 4.19 -16.68 9.99
C ALA A 95 5.01 -15.98 8.88
N GLU A 96 5.39 -16.70 7.82
CA GLU A 96 6.07 -16.14 6.64
C GLU A 96 5.07 -15.77 5.53
N GLY A 97 3.77 -15.99 5.75
CA GLY A 97 2.73 -15.76 4.76
C GLY A 97 2.68 -16.81 3.66
N LYS A 98 3.35 -17.96 3.83
CA LYS A 98 3.27 -19.07 2.89
C LYS A 98 1.99 -19.87 3.11
N PRO A 99 1.31 -20.31 2.04
CA PRO A 99 0.05 -21.04 2.13
C PRO A 99 0.16 -22.32 2.95
N VAL A 100 -0.89 -22.63 3.70
CA VAL A 100 -1.07 -23.89 4.43
C VAL A 100 -2.52 -24.35 4.30
N ASP A 101 -2.76 -25.66 4.31
CA ASP A 101 -4.13 -26.20 4.36
C ASP A 101 -4.74 -25.98 5.76
N LYS A 102 -5.99 -25.50 5.79
CA LYS A 102 -6.79 -25.32 7.00
C LYS A 102 -6.82 -26.59 7.87
N ASN A 103 -6.75 -27.77 7.27
CA ASN A 103 -6.79 -29.04 7.98
C ASN A 103 -5.69 -29.17 9.04
N TYR A 104 -4.55 -28.50 8.87
CA TYR A 104 -3.46 -28.50 9.85
C TYR A 104 -3.66 -27.51 11.00
N ILE A 105 -4.69 -26.67 10.94
CA ILE A 105 -4.86 -25.54 11.86
C ILE A 105 -5.92 -25.88 12.92
N GLN A 106 -5.52 -25.76 14.17
CA GLN A 106 -6.43 -25.67 15.29
C GLN A 106 -6.76 -24.20 15.56
N ILE A 107 -7.98 -23.80 15.21
CA ILE A 107 -8.51 -22.45 15.44
C ILE A 107 -8.69 -22.25 16.95
N THR A 108 -8.30 -21.08 17.45
CA THR A 108 -8.49 -20.73 18.87
C THR A 108 -9.98 -20.72 19.22
N GLU A 109 -10.32 -21.34 20.35
CA GLU A 109 -11.70 -21.41 20.84
C GLU A 109 -12.31 -20.01 21.03
N GLY A 110 -13.59 -19.86 20.67
CA GLY A 110 -14.31 -18.60 20.75
C GLY A 110 -14.10 -17.65 19.57
N LEU A 111 -13.26 -18.00 18.59
CA LEU A 111 -13.14 -17.23 17.34
C LEU A 111 -14.22 -17.61 16.32
N ASP A 112 -14.94 -16.60 15.84
CA ASP A 112 -15.83 -16.72 14.68
C ASP A 112 -15.08 -16.35 13.40
N ILE A 113 -14.89 -17.33 12.51
CA ILE A 113 -14.17 -17.15 11.24
C ILE A 113 -14.92 -16.20 10.29
N GLY A 114 -16.24 -16.13 10.36
CA GLY A 114 -17.05 -15.19 9.58
C GLY A 114 -16.72 -13.76 9.95
N LEU A 115 -16.82 -13.43 11.25
CA LEU A 115 -16.49 -12.10 11.77
C LEU A 115 -15.02 -11.74 11.51
N LEU A 116 -14.09 -12.67 11.72
CA LEU A 116 -12.68 -12.43 11.44
C LEU A 116 -12.40 -12.08 9.98
N LYS A 117 -13.16 -12.64 9.03
CA LYS A 117 -13.01 -12.30 7.61
C LYS A 117 -13.51 -10.89 7.32
N GLU A 118 -14.61 -10.49 7.96
CA GLU A 118 -15.14 -9.11 7.85
C GLU A 118 -14.12 -8.12 8.42
N ASP A 119 -13.64 -8.34 9.65
CA ASP A 119 -12.63 -7.50 10.29
C ASP A 119 -11.34 -7.41 9.45
N LEU A 120 -10.89 -8.53 8.89
CA LEU A 120 -9.69 -8.58 8.06
C LEU A 120 -9.87 -7.83 6.73
N ALA A 121 -11.06 -7.91 6.13
CA ALA A 121 -11.39 -7.16 4.92
C ALA A 121 -11.43 -5.65 5.20
N ASP A 122 -12.02 -5.24 6.33
CA ASP A 122 -12.08 -3.83 6.74
C ASP A 122 -10.69 -3.27 7.06
N MET A 123 -9.89 -4.01 7.83
CA MET A 123 -8.50 -3.67 8.09
C MET A 123 -7.73 -3.50 6.78
N TYR A 124 -7.79 -4.48 5.88
CA TYR A 124 -7.13 -4.42 4.59
C TYR A 124 -7.58 -3.20 3.77
N ASN A 125 -8.88 -2.92 3.70
CA ASN A 125 -9.42 -1.77 2.97
C ASN A 125 -8.97 -0.42 3.55
N ILE A 126 -8.85 -0.31 4.87
CA ILE A 126 -8.33 0.89 5.53
C ILE A 126 -6.87 1.11 5.15
N HIS A 127 -6.05 0.05 5.18
CA HIS A 127 -4.65 0.13 4.77
C HIS A 127 -4.52 0.45 3.28
N GLU A 128 -5.30 -0.18 2.41
CA GLU A 128 -5.31 0.09 0.98
C GLU A 128 -5.60 1.56 0.68
N ARG A 129 -6.62 2.14 1.32
CA ARG A 129 -6.94 3.57 1.15
C ARG A 129 -5.78 4.47 1.54
N ARG A 130 -5.06 4.15 2.63
CA ARG A 130 -3.89 4.91 3.07
C ARG A 130 -2.74 4.78 2.09
N LEU A 131 -2.47 3.58 1.60
CA LEU A 131 -1.40 3.32 0.63
C LEU A 131 -1.67 4.02 -0.71
N VAL A 132 -2.91 3.94 -1.22
CA VAL A 132 -3.32 4.65 -2.44
C VAL A 132 -3.24 6.16 -2.27
N ALA A 133 -3.70 6.71 -1.14
CA ALA A 133 -3.60 8.14 -0.86
C ALA A 133 -2.13 8.60 -0.83
N LYS A 134 -1.25 7.84 -0.18
CA LYS A 134 0.18 8.10 -0.14
C LYS A 134 0.81 8.02 -1.53
N TRP A 135 0.52 6.95 -2.28
CA TRP A 135 1.00 6.79 -3.65
C TRP A 135 0.61 7.98 -4.54
N ASN A 136 -0.66 8.41 -4.48
CA ASN A 136 -1.13 9.55 -5.25
C ASN A 136 -0.42 10.86 -4.87
N GLU A 137 -0.08 11.05 -3.58
CA GLU A 137 0.71 12.19 -3.13
C GLU A 137 2.15 12.12 -3.66
N ASP A 138 2.78 10.95 -3.57
CA ASP A 138 4.14 10.73 -4.06
C ASP A 138 4.23 10.94 -5.59
N VAL A 139 3.21 10.50 -6.35
CA VAL A 139 3.08 10.77 -7.80
C VAL A 139 2.96 12.26 -8.08
N ARG A 140 2.09 12.98 -7.37
CA ARG A 140 1.95 14.44 -7.53
C ARG A 140 3.26 15.17 -7.25
N VAL A 141 3.98 14.77 -6.21
CA VAL A 141 5.31 15.31 -5.88
C VAL A 141 6.30 15.05 -7.00
N ALA A 142 6.39 13.82 -7.51
CA ALA A 142 7.30 13.47 -8.59
C ALA A 142 6.99 14.25 -9.88
N THR A 143 5.71 14.39 -10.24
CA THR A 143 5.27 15.19 -11.39
C THR A 143 5.61 16.66 -11.22
N LEU A 144 5.40 17.24 -10.04
CA LEU A 144 5.77 18.63 -9.76
C LEU A 144 7.29 18.84 -9.85
N ARG A 145 8.09 17.92 -9.31
CA ARG A 145 9.56 17.95 -9.43
C ARG A 145 10.00 17.93 -10.90
N ARG A 146 9.35 17.13 -11.74
CA ARG A 146 9.62 17.09 -13.20
C ARG A 146 9.32 18.43 -13.85
N ALA A 147 8.20 19.05 -13.51
CA ALA A 147 7.83 20.38 -14.03
C ALA A 147 8.85 21.44 -13.60
N ILE A 148 9.30 21.43 -12.34
CA ILE A 148 10.32 22.35 -11.83
C ILE A 148 11.65 22.16 -12.58
N GLN A 149 12.12 20.93 -12.74
CA GLN A 149 13.37 20.66 -13.49
C GLN A 149 13.29 21.14 -14.94
N ARG A 150 12.14 20.94 -15.61
CA ARG A 150 11.94 21.45 -16.97
C ARG A 150 11.96 22.97 -17.02
N PHE A 151 11.33 23.63 -16.06
CA PHE A 151 11.34 25.08 -15.97
C PHE A 151 12.75 25.64 -15.73
N GLU A 152 13.51 25.02 -14.82
CA GLU A 152 14.92 25.39 -14.58
C GLU A 152 15.78 25.19 -15.84
N ALA A 153 15.61 24.07 -16.55
CA ALA A 153 16.34 23.77 -17.78
C ALA A 153 15.97 24.71 -18.94
N ALA A 154 14.72 25.18 -19.01
CA ALA A 154 14.27 26.12 -20.04
C ALA A 154 14.84 27.54 -19.84
N GLY A 155 15.28 27.88 -18.62
CA GLY A 155 15.71 29.22 -18.25
C GLY A 155 14.58 30.25 -18.26
N PRO A 156 14.84 31.50 -17.86
CA PRO A 156 13.85 32.58 -17.89
C PRO A 156 13.60 33.01 -19.35
N SER A 157 12.72 32.31 -20.07
CA SER A 157 12.16 32.77 -21.35
C SER A 157 10.65 32.55 -21.41
N GLU A 158 9.96 33.46 -22.08
CA GLU A 158 8.53 33.74 -22.00
C GLU A 158 7.60 32.53 -22.24
N VAL A 159 6.59 32.45 -21.37
CA VAL A 159 5.39 31.60 -21.45
C VAL A 159 5.67 30.10 -21.37
N ALA A 160 5.71 29.60 -20.13
CA ALA A 160 5.54 28.19 -19.82
C ALA A 160 4.16 27.70 -20.32
N SER A 161 4.11 27.19 -21.54
CA SER A 161 2.95 26.45 -22.03
C SER A 161 2.95 25.07 -21.36
N VAL A 162 1.99 24.84 -20.45
CA VAL A 162 1.70 23.50 -19.94
C VAL A 162 1.32 22.64 -21.15
N ARG A 163 2.15 21.65 -21.48
CA ARG A 163 1.86 20.73 -22.58
C ARG A 163 0.97 19.59 -22.07
N ASN A 164 0.01 19.18 -22.88
CA ASN A 164 -0.97 18.13 -22.54
C ASN A 164 -0.35 16.76 -22.18
N GLU A 165 0.95 16.58 -22.45
CA GLU A 165 1.71 15.37 -22.14
C GLU A 165 2.00 15.20 -20.64
N ASP A 166 1.66 16.18 -19.80
CA ASP A 166 1.86 16.16 -18.35
C ASP A 166 0.74 15.45 -17.56
N TYR A 167 -0.26 14.90 -18.26
CA TYR A 167 -1.42 14.21 -17.68
C TYR A 167 -1.46 12.68 -17.94
N LEU A 168 -0.33 12.05 -18.29
CA LEU A 168 -0.22 10.60 -18.44
C LEU A 168 0.60 9.96 -17.31
#